data_AF-A0A7Y3F4L6-F1
#
_entry.id   AF-A0A7Y3F4L6-F1
#
_cell.length_a   1.000
_cell.length_b   1.000
_cell.length_c   1.000
_cell.angle_alpha   90.00
_cell.angle_beta   90.00
_cell.angle_gamma   90.00
#
_symmetry.space_group_name_H-M   'P 1'
#
loop_
_entity.id
_entity.type
_entity.pdbx_description
1 polymer ?
#
loop_
_entity_poly.entity_id
_entity_poly.type
_entity_poly.pdbx_seq_one_letter_code
_entity_poly.pdbx_strand_id
1 'polypeptide(L)'
;MRKLFVIGLISLLVFSCGNKQNSEQSIETDELEFDAQNLPKKSTLNSGANEVVETWAEFKDLDMAFDGLYAVENNEELILLIDEFIEKQNALAVSNYPEIFDKPQVKSRQKVFKTYILKVKATLEYRKDPLE
;
A
#
# COMPACT_ATOMS: atom_id res chain seq x y z
N MET A 1 1.72 6.09 -61.40
CA MET A 1 2.70 5.97 -60.30
C MET A 1 2.25 6.65 -59.00
N ARG A 2 1.83 7.94 -59.00
CA ARG A 2 1.39 8.65 -57.77
C ARG A 2 0.11 8.09 -57.11
N LYS A 3 -0.84 7.58 -57.90
CA LYS A 3 -2.11 7.02 -57.40
C LYS A 3 -1.95 5.66 -56.71
N LEU A 4 -0.94 4.88 -57.10
CA LEU A 4 -0.64 3.57 -56.49
C LEU A 4 0.05 3.74 -55.12
N PHE A 5 0.86 4.78 -54.96
CA PHE A 5 1.46 5.13 -53.67
C PHE A 5 0.43 5.53 -52.61
N VAL A 6 -0.62 6.26 -53.01
CA VAL A 6 -1.69 6.69 -52.09
C VAL A 6 -2.53 5.50 -51.61
N ILE A 7 -2.79 4.52 -52.49
CA ILE A 7 -3.53 3.31 -52.13
C ILE A 7 -2.71 2.44 -51.17
N GLY A 8 -1.39 2.32 -51.38
CA GLY A 8 -0.50 1.60 -50.46
C GLY A 8 -0.44 2.23 -49.06
N LEU A 9 -0.42 3.56 -48.98
CA LEU A 9 -0.39 4.28 -47.70
C LEU A 9 -1.69 4.12 -46.90
N ILE A 10 -2.84 4.05 -47.57
CA ILE A 10 -4.15 3.83 -46.94
C ILE A 10 -4.28 2.38 -46.43
N SER A 11 -3.75 1.39 -47.17
CA SER A 11 -3.79 -0.02 -46.74
C SER A 11 -2.97 -0.28 -45.46
N LEU A 12 -1.87 0.45 -45.23
CA LEU A 12 -1.08 0.35 -44.01
C LEU A 12 -1.81 0.85 -42.76
N LEU A 13 -2.76 1.80 -42.90
CA LEU A 13 -3.54 2.32 -41.77
C LEU A 13 -4.61 1.33 -41.29
N VAL A 14 -5.12 0.46 -42.17
CA VAL A 14 -6.19 -0.51 -41.81
C VAL A 14 -5.65 -1.79 -41.17
N PHE A 15 -4.40 -2.16 -41.44
CA PHE A 15 -3.74 -3.32 -40.81
C PHE A 15 -3.02 -3.01 -39.49
N SER A 16 -2.97 -1.73 -39.07
CA SER A 16 -2.39 -1.34 -37.78
C SER A 16 -3.30 -1.60 -36.58
N CYS A 17 -4.53 -2.06 -36.79
CA CYS A 17 -5.35 -2.60 -35.71
C CYS A 17 -4.83 -4.00 -35.39
N GLY A 18 -3.71 -4.05 -34.67
CA GLY A 18 -3.19 -5.27 -34.10
C GLY A 18 -4.29 -5.88 -33.24
N ASN A 19 -4.83 -7.00 -33.69
CA ASN A 19 -5.69 -7.86 -32.90
C ASN A 19 -4.83 -8.38 -31.75
N LYS A 20 -4.68 -7.59 -30.68
CA LYS A 20 -4.37 -8.12 -29.37
C LYS A 20 -5.57 -8.96 -29.03
N GLN A 21 -5.45 -10.24 -29.38
CA GLN A 21 -6.18 -11.31 -28.74
C GLN A 21 -5.84 -11.16 -27.26
N ASN A 22 -6.62 -10.34 -26.55
CA ASN A 22 -6.80 -10.48 -25.13
C ASN A 22 -7.35 -11.90 -25.01
N SER A 23 -6.44 -12.86 -24.81
CA SER A 23 -6.76 -13.95 -23.93
C SER A 23 -7.29 -13.26 -22.67
N GLU A 24 -8.61 -13.22 -22.54
CA GLU A 24 -9.24 -13.41 -21.24
C GLU A 24 -8.72 -14.76 -20.75
N GLN A 25 -7.46 -14.76 -20.33
CA GLN A 25 -7.05 -15.62 -19.26
C GLN A 25 -7.92 -15.12 -18.13
N SER A 26 -8.97 -15.88 -17.84
CA SER A 26 -9.55 -15.86 -16.51
C SER A 26 -8.37 -16.11 -15.60
N ILE A 27 -7.77 -15.02 -15.11
CA ILE A 27 -7.08 -15.06 -13.85
C ILE A 27 -8.22 -15.48 -12.93
N GLU A 28 -8.31 -16.78 -12.65
CA GLU A 28 -8.79 -17.21 -11.34
C GLU A 28 -7.99 -16.32 -10.41
N THR A 29 -8.64 -15.24 -9.99
CA THR A 29 -8.07 -14.35 -9.01
C THR A 29 -8.19 -15.22 -7.79
N ASP A 30 -7.15 -16.03 -7.53
CA ASP A 30 -6.91 -16.55 -6.20
C ASP A 30 -7.05 -15.33 -5.33
N GLU A 31 -8.19 -15.24 -4.65
CA GLU A 31 -8.54 -14.10 -3.84
C GLU A 31 -7.48 -14.12 -2.75
N LEU A 32 -6.48 -13.24 -2.87
CA LEU A 32 -5.39 -13.14 -1.91
C LEU A 32 -6.04 -12.77 -0.58
N GLU A 33 -6.32 -13.80 0.21
CA GLU A 33 -6.95 -13.69 1.51
C GLU A 33 -5.88 -13.36 2.53
N PHE A 34 -6.09 -12.29 3.27
CA PHE A 34 -5.17 -11.89 4.32
C PHE A 34 -5.24 -12.87 5.50
N ASP A 35 -4.10 -13.47 5.83
CA ASP A 35 -3.98 -14.39 6.96
C ASP A 35 -3.30 -13.72 8.15
N ALA A 36 -4.11 -13.22 9.08
CA ALA A 36 -3.64 -12.62 10.33
C ALA A 36 -2.87 -13.59 11.24
N GLN A 37 -3.13 -14.91 11.14
CA GLN A 37 -2.49 -15.93 12.00
C GLN A 37 -1.01 -16.13 11.65
N ASN A 38 -0.64 -15.82 10.41
CA ASN A 38 0.72 -15.92 9.92
C ASN A 38 1.54 -14.63 10.10
N LEU A 39 0.97 -13.59 10.73
CA LEU A 39 1.72 -12.38 11.06
C LEU A 39 2.80 -12.66 12.11
N PRO A 40 4.01 -12.08 11.96
CA PRO A 40 4.99 -12.12 13.02
C PRO A 40 4.47 -11.41 14.27
N LYS A 41 4.93 -11.84 15.45
CA LYS A 41 4.61 -11.15 16.71
C LYS A 41 5.08 -9.69 16.66
N LYS A 42 4.24 -8.77 17.15
CA LYS A 42 4.58 -7.35 17.28
C LYS A 42 5.84 -7.22 18.14
N SER A 43 6.79 -6.42 17.67
CA SER A 43 8.01 -6.15 18.40
C SER A 43 7.73 -5.23 19.59
N THR A 44 8.41 -5.45 20.70
CA THR A 44 8.31 -4.58 21.88
C THR A 44 9.35 -3.48 21.82
N LEU A 45 8.96 -2.28 22.25
CA LEU A 45 9.90 -1.18 22.43
C LEU A 45 10.78 -1.44 23.66
N ASN A 46 11.99 -0.89 23.64
CA ASN A 46 12.84 -0.86 24.84
C ASN A 46 12.29 0.14 25.86
N SER A 47 12.72 0.02 27.12
CA SER A 47 12.21 0.85 28.23
C SER A 47 12.34 2.36 27.97
N GLY A 48 13.50 2.81 27.46
CA GLY A 48 13.73 4.22 27.18
C GLY A 48 12.84 4.77 26.06
N ALA A 49 12.54 3.97 25.04
CA ALA A 49 11.60 4.36 24.00
C ALA A 49 10.16 4.39 24.50
N ASN A 50 9.77 3.41 25.33
CA ASN A 50 8.45 3.36 25.97
C ASN A 50 8.15 4.63 26.77
N GLU A 51 9.07 5.07 27.63
CA GLU A 51 8.89 6.28 28.45
C GLU A 51 8.59 7.53 27.59
N VAL A 52 9.22 7.63 26.42
CA VAL A 52 9.02 8.77 25.52
C VAL A 52 7.66 8.69 24.82
N VAL A 53 7.31 7.52 24.26
CA VAL A 53 6.07 7.36 23.47
C VAL A 53 4.80 7.39 24.32
N GLU A 54 4.87 7.10 25.62
CA GLU A 54 3.73 7.19 26.55
C GLU A 54 3.07 8.58 26.55
N THR A 55 3.87 9.62 26.33
CA THR A 55 3.41 11.02 26.28
C THR A 55 3.01 11.48 24.88
N TRP A 56 3.19 10.64 23.85
CA TRP A 56 2.95 10.98 22.45
C TRP A 56 1.64 10.34 21.96
N ALA A 57 0.55 11.09 22.07
CA ALA A 57 -0.80 10.58 21.78
C ALA A 57 -0.93 10.00 20.36
N GLU A 58 -0.43 10.69 19.34
CA GLU A 58 -0.54 10.25 17.95
C GLU A 58 0.25 8.97 17.67
N PHE A 59 1.35 8.74 18.39
CA PHE A 59 2.06 7.47 18.30
C PHE A 59 1.23 6.35 18.93
N LYS A 60 0.62 6.59 20.10
CA LYS A 60 -0.22 5.58 20.77
C LYS A 60 -1.45 5.23 19.94
N ASP A 61 -2.08 6.21 19.31
CA ASP A 61 -3.22 5.98 18.41
C ASP A 61 -2.82 5.08 17.23
N LEU A 62 -1.66 5.34 16.62
CA LEU A 62 -1.12 4.48 15.58
C LEU A 62 -0.78 3.08 16.12
N ASP A 63 -0.15 2.98 17.29
CA ASP A 63 0.29 1.72 17.88
C ASP A 63 -0.90 0.82 18.26
N MET A 64 -2.00 1.43 18.71
CA MET A 64 -3.27 0.76 18.99
C MET A 64 -3.93 0.28 17.70
N ALA A 65 -3.95 1.12 16.65
CA ALA A 65 -4.41 0.67 15.34
C ALA A 65 -3.55 -0.52 14.86
N PHE A 66 -2.23 -0.48 15.06
CA PHE A 66 -1.33 -1.58 14.72
C PHE A 66 -1.74 -2.93 15.33
N ASP A 67 -2.22 -2.94 16.57
CA ASP A 67 -2.71 -4.16 17.22
C ASP A 67 -3.96 -4.73 16.54
N GLY A 68 -4.75 -3.89 15.88
CA GLY A 68 -5.92 -4.30 15.10
C GLY A 68 -5.60 -5.27 13.96
N LEU A 69 -4.37 -5.27 13.41
CA LEU A 69 -3.98 -6.20 12.32
C LEU A 69 -4.13 -7.66 12.72
N TYR A 70 -3.94 -7.97 14.01
CA TYR A 70 -4.02 -9.33 14.52
C TYR A 70 -5.46 -9.81 14.76
N ALA A 71 -6.44 -8.92 14.62
CA ALA A 71 -7.86 -9.20 14.83
C ALA A 71 -8.69 -9.17 13.53
N VAL A 72 -8.07 -8.83 12.40
CA VAL A 72 -8.73 -8.80 11.08
C VAL A 72 -9.11 -10.22 10.65
N GLU A 73 -10.37 -10.42 10.27
CA GLU A 73 -10.88 -11.72 9.83
C GLU A 73 -11.06 -11.82 8.31
N ASN A 74 -11.13 -10.69 7.60
CA ASN A 74 -11.38 -10.64 6.16
C ASN A 74 -10.76 -9.39 5.49
N ASN A 75 -10.80 -9.36 4.16
CA ASN A 75 -10.20 -8.29 3.37
C ASN A 75 -10.95 -6.95 3.51
N GLU A 76 -12.26 -6.96 3.72
CA GLU A 76 -13.07 -5.75 3.94
C GLU A 76 -12.65 -5.03 5.23
N GLU A 77 -12.49 -5.77 6.32
CA GLU A 77 -11.96 -5.27 7.58
C GLU A 77 -10.52 -4.76 7.43
N LEU A 78 -9.69 -5.49 6.66
CA LEU A 78 -8.33 -5.04 6.38
C LEU A 78 -8.33 -3.69 5.66
N ILE A 79 -9.18 -3.49 4.65
CA ILE A 79 -9.27 -2.23 3.91
C ILE A 79 -9.59 -1.07 4.85
N LEU A 80 -10.59 -1.25 5.74
CA LEU A 80 -10.96 -0.23 6.72
C LEU A 80 -9.82 0.08 7.69
N LEU A 81 -9.12 -0.96 8.16
CA LEU A 81 -7.98 -0.80 9.07
C LEU A 81 -6.80 -0.08 8.38
N ILE A 82 -6.55 -0.38 7.11
CA ILE A 82 -5.50 0.27 6.32
C ILE A 82 -5.80 1.75 6.09
N ASP A 83 -7.06 2.12 5.89
CA ASP A 83 -7.48 3.53 5.83
C ASP A 83 -7.25 4.24 7.17
N GLU A 84 -7.62 3.62 8.28
CA GLU A 84 -7.30 4.13 9.62
C GLU A 84 -5.79 4.31 9.81
N PHE A 85 -4.97 3.35 9.38
CA PHE A 85 -3.50 3.44 9.49
C PHE A 85 -2.95 4.65 8.74
N ILE A 86 -3.47 4.92 7.54
CA ILE A 86 -3.05 6.06 6.74
C ILE A 86 -3.41 7.36 7.47
N GLU A 87 -4.61 7.44 8.06
CA GLU A 87 -5.03 8.59 8.86
C GLU A 87 -4.13 8.81 10.08
N LYS A 88 -3.90 7.76 10.89
CA LYS A 88 -3.03 7.86 12.07
C LYS A 88 -1.58 8.18 11.70
N GLN A 89 -1.06 7.62 10.60
CA GLN A 89 0.26 7.98 10.07
C GLN A 89 0.35 9.45 9.67
N ASN A 90 -0.69 9.98 9.01
CA ASN A 90 -0.73 11.39 8.61
C ASN A 90 -0.78 12.30 9.84
N ALA A 91 -1.58 11.96 10.85
CA ALA A 91 -1.64 12.67 12.11
C ALA A 91 -0.29 12.68 12.82
N LEU A 92 0.35 11.51 12.94
CA LEU A 92 1.68 11.37 13.53
C LEU A 92 2.73 12.21 12.77
N ALA A 93 2.69 12.22 11.44
CA ALA A 93 3.65 12.93 10.61
C ALA A 93 3.62 14.46 10.80
N VAL A 94 2.45 15.03 11.15
CA VAL A 94 2.28 16.47 11.39
C VAL A 94 2.24 16.85 12.88
N SER A 95 2.24 15.85 13.76
CA SER A 95 2.27 16.05 15.22
C SER A 95 3.56 16.70 15.71
N ASN A 96 3.55 17.15 16.97
CA ASN A 96 4.75 17.61 17.64
C ASN A 96 5.55 16.41 18.14
N TYR A 97 6.75 16.23 17.62
CA TYR A 97 7.61 15.11 17.98
C TYR A 97 8.27 15.37 19.34
N PRO A 98 8.38 14.35 20.21
CA PRO A 98 9.28 14.43 21.36
C PRO A 98 10.71 14.76 20.88
N GLU A 99 11.40 15.68 21.56
CA GLU A 99 12.69 16.23 21.11
C GLU A 99 13.73 15.16 20.77
N ILE A 100 13.79 14.08 21.56
CA ILE A 100 14.72 12.97 21.35
C ILE A 100 14.43 12.17 20.06
N PHE A 101 13.19 12.21 19.57
CA PHE A 101 12.69 11.56 18.36
C PHE A 101 12.41 12.53 17.21
N ASP A 102 12.53 13.84 17.41
CA ASP A 102 12.47 14.83 16.34
C ASP A 102 13.77 14.85 15.52
N LYS A 103 14.02 13.72 14.84
CA LYS A 103 15.24 13.45 14.10
C LYS A 103 14.90 12.97 12.69
N PRO A 104 15.69 13.38 11.66
CA PRO A 104 15.46 12.96 10.29
C PRO A 104 15.38 11.44 10.11
N GLN A 105 16.15 10.67 10.88
CA GLN A 105 16.17 9.20 10.82
C GLN A 105 14.82 8.60 11.23
N VAL A 106 14.19 9.12 12.29
CA VAL A 106 12.88 8.66 12.77
C VAL A 106 11.81 8.99 11.73
N LYS A 107 11.77 10.25 11.27
CA LYS A 107 10.83 10.72 10.24
C LYS A 107 10.99 9.95 8.93
N SER A 108 12.23 9.60 8.54
CA SER A 108 12.50 8.78 7.37
C SER A 108 11.91 7.38 7.51
N ARG A 109 12.01 6.75 8.68
CA ARG A 109 11.44 5.41 8.92
C ARG A 109 9.91 5.44 8.90
N GLN A 110 9.29 6.49 9.42
CA GLN A 110 7.83 6.67 9.31
C GLN A 110 7.39 6.80 7.84
N LYS A 111 8.12 7.55 7.00
CA LYS A 111 7.83 7.62 5.56
C LYS A 111 7.92 6.27 4.87
N VAL A 112 8.94 5.47 5.21
CA VAL A 112 9.07 4.11 4.69
C VAL A 112 7.86 3.27 5.10
N PHE A 113 7.50 3.30 6.39
CA PHE A 113 6.34 2.57 6.91
C PHE A 113 5.03 2.98 6.21
N LYS A 114 4.75 4.29 6.09
CA LYS A 114 3.63 4.81 5.31
C LYS A 114 3.62 4.31 3.86
N THR A 115 4.79 4.21 3.24
CA THR A 115 4.90 3.71 1.86
C THR A 115 4.44 2.25 1.76
N TYR A 116 4.82 1.39 2.71
CA TYR A 116 4.35 0.01 2.72
C TYR A 116 2.85 -0.10 2.96
N ILE A 117 2.27 0.72 3.85
CA ILE A 117 0.81 0.77 4.04
C ILE A 117 0.10 1.15 2.74
N LEU A 118 0.59 2.16 2.01
CA LEU A 118 0.02 2.57 0.73
C LEU A 118 0.13 1.46 -0.34
N LYS A 119 1.20 0.67 -0.33
CA LYS A 119 1.33 -0.51 -1.19
C LYS A 119 0.30 -1.58 -0.85
N VAL A 120 0.06 -1.84 0.43
CA VAL A 120 -1.00 -2.76 0.87
C VAL A 120 -2.36 -2.27 0.41
N LYS A 121 -2.66 -0.97 0.58
CA LYS A 121 -3.90 -0.38 0.07
C LYS A 121 -4.07 -0.58 -1.44
N ALA A 122 -3.04 -0.27 -2.22
CA ALA A 122 -3.06 -0.47 -3.67
C ALA A 122 -3.26 -1.94 -4.04
N THR A 123 -2.66 -2.86 -3.29
CA THR A 123 -2.84 -4.31 -3.49
C THR A 123 -4.29 -4.71 -3.31
N LEU A 124 -4.93 -4.24 -2.24
CA LEU A 124 -6.32 -4.55 -1.92
C LEU A 124 -7.29 -3.93 -2.94
N GLU A 125 -7.05 -2.68 -3.35
CA GLU A 125 -7.90 -1.97 -4.32
C GLU A 125 -7.79 -2.52 -5.74
N TYR A 126 -6.56 -2.76 -6.21
CA TYR A 126 -6.30 -3.12 -7.61
C TYR A 126 -6.10 -4.62 -7.83
N ARG A 127 -6.11 -5.44 -6.77
CA ARG A 127 -5.83 -6.88 -6.79
C ARG A 127 -4.53 -7.23 -7.52
N LYS A 128 -3.48 -6.45 -7.26
CA LYS A 128 -2.13 -6.65 -7.84
C LYS A 128 -1.12 -6.91 -6.72
N ASP A 129 -0.18 -7.81 -6.95
CA ASP A 129 0.88 -8.11 -5.97
C ASP A 129 1.70 -6.83 -5.64
N PRO A 130 1.93 -6.49 -4.35
CA PRO A 130 2.71 -5.33 -3.94
C PRO A 130 4.21 -5.40 -4.28
N LEU A 131 4.69 -6.55 -4.73
CA LEU A 131 6.08 -6.83 -5.11
C LEU A 131 6.33 -6.80 -6.63
N GLU A 132 5.27 -6.73 -7.46
CA GLU A 132 5.36 -6.46 -8.90
C GLU A 132 5.59 -4.97 -9.22
#